data_AF-A0A6V2JME9-F1
#
_entry.id   AF-A0A6V2JME9-F1
#
_cell.length_a   1.000
_cell.length_b   1.000
_cell.length_c   1.000
_cell.angle_alpha   90.00
_cell.angle_beta   90.00
_cell.angle_gamma   90.00
#
_symmetry.space_group_name_H-M   'P 1'
#
loop_
_entity.id
_entity.type
_entity.pdbx_description
1 polymer ?
#
loop_
_entity_poly.entity_id
_entity_poly.type
_entity_poly.pdbx_seq_one_letter_code
_entity_poly.pdbx_strand_id
1 'polypeptide(L)'
;MLRSTLLNAACYTKKEEAQANADIWYQRAQLALKNGKEQLARDALIQREHELEVMKTIQSQMDTQGVATKKLYEGIKVLDAKIREANSKKEQYIARAKAAESTQKINDMLSGMTGMTSMDAFKRMEEKVEALEAAAEASAEMTLMEEDLLLSSSKLELDRKFMLFESSAAVDDELKKMKQNLLSESFHTKVPENYESSAEFELEIMRNKICDDESFSI
;
A
#
# COMPACT_ATOMS: atom_id res chain seq x y z
N MET A 1 -7.41 4.41 6.16
CA MET A 1 -8.64 5.16 5.81
C MET A 1 -8.45 6.69 5.91
N LEU A 2 -7.89 7.22 7.00
CA LEU A 2 -7.68 8.67 7.19
C LEU A 2 -6.91 9.38 6.06
N ARG A 3 -5.85 8.78 5.52
CA ARG A 3 -5.06 9.39 4.42
C ARG A 3 -5.85 9.51 3.11
N SER A 4 -6.76 8.57 2.82
CA SER A 4 -7.61 8.60 1.61
C SER A 4 -8.74 9.62 1.75
N THR A 5 -9.34 9.77 2.94
CA THR A 5 -10.37 10.78 3.20
C THR A 5 -9.80 12.19 3.17
N LEU A 6 -8.60 12.39 3.72
CA LEU A 6 -7.90 13.68 3.67
C LEU A 6 -7.48 14.04 2.24
N LEU A 7 -6.97 13.09 1.45
CA LEU A 7 -6.58 13.35 0.07
C LEU A 7 -7.80 13.70 -0.79
N ASN A 8 -8.91 12.97 -0.63
CA ASN A 8 -10.15 13.30 -1.32
C ASN A 8 -10.67 14.68 -0.91
N ALA A 9 -10.69 14.99 0.39
CA ALA A 9 -11.11 16.31 0.88
C ALA A 9 -10.25 17.44 0.29
N ALA A 10 -8.93 17.26 0.23
CA ALA A 10 -8.04 18.25 -0.38
C ALA A 10 -8.27 18.42 -1.90
N CYS A 11 -8.62 17.35 -2.62
CA CYS A 11 -9.01 17.45 -4.03
C CYS A 11 -10.36 18.17 -4.20
N TYR A 12 -11.32 17.93 -3.31
CA TYR A 12 -12.61 18.64 -3.30
C TYR A 12 -12.42 20.13 -3.06
N THR A 13 -11.65 20.53 -2.04
CA THR A 13 -11.40 21.96 -1.75
C THR A 13 -10.70 22.65 -2.92
N LYS A 14 -9.69 22.00 -3.52
CA LYS A 14 -9.01 22.55 -4.72
C LYS A 14 -9.93 22.72 -5.92
N LYS A 15 -10.87 21.78 -6.12
CA LYS A 15 -11.88 21.88 -7.19
C LYS A 15 -12.82 23.07 -6.94
N GLU A 16 -13.26 23.27 -5.70
CA GLU A 16 -14.10 24.42 -5.32
C GLU A 16 -13.36 25.75 -5.49
N GLU A 17 -12.08 25.81 -5.13
CA GLU A 17 -11.23 26.99 -5.35
C GLU A 17 -11.09 27.33 -6.84
N ALA A 18 -10.80 26.34 -7.69
CA ALA A 18 -10.71 26.53 -9.13
C ALA A 18 -12.06 26.98 -9.73
N GLN A 19 -13.18 26.46 -9.22
CA GLN A 19 -14.51 26.89 -9.64
C GLN A 19 -14.79 28.34 -9.26
N ALA A 20 -14.47 28.73 -8.03
CA ALA A 20 -14.62 30.11 -7.57
C ALA A 20 -13.75 31.07 -8.41
N ASN A 21 -12.52 30.68 -8.75
CA ASN A 21 -11.65 31.46 -9.62
C ASN A 21 -12.23 31.60 -11.04
N ALA A 22 -12.78 30.53 -11.61
CA ALA A 22 -13.45 30.57 -12.91
C ALA A 22 -14.64 31.55 -12.91
N ASP A 23 -15.43 31.57 -11.84
CA ASP A 23 -16.56 32.50 -11.68
C ASP A 23 -16.08 33.96 -11.53
N ILE A 24 -14.97 34.19 -10.81
CA ILE A 24 -14.35 35.52 -10.70
C ILE A 24 -13.89 36.02 -12.08
N TRP A 25 -13.21 35.17 -12.86
CA TRP A 25 -12.79 35.50 -14.22
C TRP A 25 -13.97 35.77 -15.15
N TYR A 26 -15.06 35.03 -14.98
CA TYR A 26 -16.31 35.27 -15.71
C TYR A 26 -16.92 36.66 -15.39
N GLN A 27 -17.01 37.02 -14.11
CA GLN A 27 -17.48 38.34 -13.70
C GLN A 27 -16.58 39.47 -14.22
N ARG A 28 -15.26 39.27 -14.22
CA ARG A 28 -14.29 40.22 -14.79
C ARG A 28 -14.47 40.40 -16.30
N ALA A 29 -14.71 39.31 -17.03
CA ALA A 29 -14.99 39.36 -18.47
C ALA A 29 -16.28 40.15 -18.76
N GLN A 30 -17.35 39.90 -18.00
CA GLN A 30 -18.61 40.65 -18.11
C GLN A 30 -18.41 42.16 -17.84
N LEU A 31 -17.64 42.52 -16.81
CA LEU A 31 -17.35 43.91 -16.50
C LEU A 31 -16.52 44.58 -17.61
N ALA A 32 -15.56 43.86 -18.19
CA ALA A 32 -14.76 44.37 -19.31
C ALA A 32 -15.62 44.62 -20.56
N LEU A 33 -16.57 43.72 -20.87
CA LEU A 33 -17.53 43.89 -21.98
C LEU A 33 -18.44 45.10 -21.76
N LYS A 34 -18.99 45.28 -20.55
CA LYS A 34 -19.82 46.47 -20.20
C LYS A 34 -19.09 47.79 -20.40
N ASN A 35 -17.77 47.79 -20.26
CA ASN A 35 -16.92 48.97 -20.45
C ASN A 35 -16.35 49.07 -21.89
N GLY A 36 -16.80 48.24 -22.83
CA GLY A 36 -16.35 48.23 -24.22
C GLY A 36 -14.90 47.74 -24.43
N LYS A 37 -14.29 47.11 -23.42
CA LYS A 37 -12.90 46.62 -23.48
C LYS A 37 -12.86 45.15 -23.90
N GLU A 38 -13.11 44.91 -25.18
CA GLU A 38 -13.26 43.56 -25.72
C GLU A 38 -12.00 42.69 -25.59
N GLN A 39 -10.81 43.26 -25.83
CA GLN A 39 -9.54 42.52 -25.69
C GLN A 39 -9.33 42.01 -24.26
N LEU A 40 -9.60 42.85 -23.25
CA LEU A 40 -9.49 42.46 -21.84
C LEU A 40 -10.53 41.40 -21.44
N ALA A 41 -11.72 41.42 -22.07
CA ALA A 41 -12.73 40.40 -21.86
C ALA A 41 -12.27 39.04 -22.43
N ARG A 42 -11.62 39.03 -23.60
CA ARG A 42 -11.04 37.82 -24.20
C ARG A 42 -9.97 37.23 -23.29
N ASP A 43 -9.04 38.05 -22.80
CA ASP A 43 -8.00 37.61 -21.87
C ASP A 43 -8.59 36.99 -20.60
N ALA A 44 -9.63 37.60 -20.03
CA ALA A 44 -10.32 37.07 -18.85
C ALA A 44 -11.03 35.74 -19.13
N LEU A 45 -11.60 35.54 -20.32
CA LEU A 45 -12.20 34.27 -20.71
C LEU A 45 -11.17 33.17 -20.93
N ILE A 46 -9.98 33.50 -21.47
CA ILE A 46 -8.86 32.54 -21.58
C ILE A 46 -8.44 32.06 -20.19
N GLN A 47 -8.35 32.97 -19.21
CA GLN A 47 -8.05 32.58 -17.82
C GLN A 47 -9.14 31.70 -17.21
N ARG A 48 -10.42 32.01 -17.49
CA ARG A 48 -11.54 31.15 -17.08
C ARG A 48 -11.44 29.75 -17.69
N GLU A 49 -11.14 29.65 -18.97
CA GLU A 49 -10.99 28.36 -19.67
C GLU A 49 -9.87 27.53 -19.04
N HIS A 50 -8.75 28.16 -18.69
CA HIS A 50 -7.67 27.51 -17.97
C HIS A 50 -8.12 26.93 -16.61
N GLU A 51 -8.85 27.70 -15.80
CA GLU A 51 -9.39 27.22 -14.51
C GLU A 51 -10.38 26.04 -14.69
N LEU A 52 -11.20 26.08 -15.76
CA LEU A 52 -12.09 24.97 -16.09
C LEU A 52 -11.33 23.70 -16.53
N GLU A 53 -10.20 23.85 -17.21
CA GLU A 53 -9.31 22.74 -17.56
C GLU A 53 -8.63 22.15 -16.31
N VAL A 54 -8.20 23.01 -15.37
CA VAL A 54 -7.70 22.59 -14.05
C VAL A 54 -8.77 21.79 -13.31
N MET A 55 -10.03 22.24 -13.31
CA MET A 55 -11.14 21.49 -12.70
C MET A 55 -11.34 20.10 -13.34
N LYS A 56 -11.30 20.01 -14.68
CA LYS A 56 -11.41 18.72 -15.41
C LYS A 56 -10.27 17.78 -15.03
N THR A 57 -9.06 18.30 -14.91
CA THR A 57 -7.88 17.53 -14.50
C THR A 57 -8.03 16.99 -13.08
N ILE A 58 -8.46 17.82 -12.12
CA ILE A 58 -8.71 17.40 -10.73
C ILE A 58 -9.82 16.34 -10.69
N GLN A 59 -10.89 16.49 -11.48
CA GLN A 59 -11.97 15.50 -11.54
C GLN A 59 -11.46 14.14 -12.04
N SER A 60 -10.65 14.12 -13.10
CA SER A 60 -10.02 12.90 -13.62
C SER A 60 -9.11 12.22 -12.58
N GLN A 61 -8.36 13.02 -11.81
CA GLN A 61 -7.55 12.50 -10.70
C GLN A 61 -8.41 11.85 -9.61
N MET A 62 -9.55 12.46 -9.25
CA MET A 62 -10.48 11.91 -8.27
C MET A 62 -11.10 10.58 -8.74
N ASP A 63 -11.50 10.50 -10.01
CA ASP A 63 -12.08 9.29 -10.58
C ASP A 63 -11.04 8.14 -10.58
N THR A 64 -9.82 8.45 -10.99
CA THR A 64 -8.69 7.49 -10.98
C THR A 64 -8.41 7.00 -9.55
N GLN A 65 -8.37 7.91 -8.58
CA GLN A 65 -8.15 7.57 -7.18
C GLN A 65 -9.32 6.74 -6.61
N GLY A 66 -10.55 7.02 -7.02
CA GLY A 66 -11.74 6.26 -6.66
C GLY A 66 -11.66 4.81 -7.13
N VAL A 67 -11.27 4.58 -8.39
CA VAL A 67 -11.07 3.24 -8.95
C VAL A 67 -9.95 2.49 -8.23
N ALA A 68 -8.81 3.14 -8.00
CA ALA A 68 -7.68 2.54 -7.27
C ALA A 68 -8.07 2.11 -5.86
N THR A 69 -8.85 2.94 -5.15
CA THR A 69 -9.32 2.65 -3.79
C THR A 69 -10.29 1.47 -3.76
N LYS A 70 -11.23 1.39 -4.73
CA LYS A 70 -12.14 0.25 -4.87
C LYS A 70 -11.39 -1.06 -5.11
N LYS A 71 -10.42 -1.05 -6.04
CA LYS A 71 -9.57 -2.23 -6.33
C LYS A 71 -8.78 -2.69 -5.10
N LEU A 72 -8.23 -1.76 -4.32
CA LEU A 72 -7.54 -2.08 -3.07
C LEU A 72 -8.49 -2.73 -2.06
N TYR A 73 -9.71 -2.20 -1.92
CA TYR A 73 -10.70 -2.75 -1.00
C TYR A 73 -11.16 -4.16 -1.39
N GLU A 74 -11.38 -4.39 -2.68
CA GLU A 74 -11.66 -5.73 -3.23
C GLU A 74 -10.48 -6.69 -2.98
N GLY A 75 -9.25 -6.22 -3.21
CA GLY A 75 -8.03 -6.98 -2.91
C GLY A 75 -7.93 -7.39 -1.45
N ILE A 76 -8.23 -6.48 -0.51
CA ILE A 76 -8.26 -6.77 0.93
C ILE A 76 -9.28 -7.87 1.24
N LYS A 77 -10.50 -7.79 0.70
CA LYS A 77 -11.52 -8.83 0.91
C LYS A 77 -11.07 -10.21 0.42
N VAL A 78 -10.42 -10.27 -0.73
CA VAL A 78 -9.87 -11.52 -1.28
C VAL A 78 -8.75 -12.05 -0.38
N LEU A 79 -7.87 -11.18 0.11
CA LEU A 79 -6.80 -11.57 1.03
C LEU A 79 -7.36 -12.07 2.36
N ASP A 80 -8.35 -11.40 2.93
CA ASP A 80 -9.02 -11.85 4.16
C ASP A 80 -9.67 -13.22 3.99
N ALA A 81 -10.31 -13.47 2.84
CA ALA A 81 -10.87 -14.79 2.52
C ALA A 81 -9.78 -15.87 2.45
N LYS A 82 -8.65 -15.58 1.78
CA LYS A 82 -7.50 -16.50 1.70
C LYS A 82 -6.86 -16.75 3.07
N ILE A 83 -6.77 -15.74 3.92
CA ILE A 83 -6.25 -15.88 5.29
C ILE A 83 -7.17 -16.79 6.11
N ARG A 84 -8.48 -16.63 6.01
CA ARG A 84 -9.45 -17.51 6.69
C ARG A 84 -9.34 -18.96 6.20
N GLU A 85 -9.24 -19.16 4.89
CA GLU A 85 -9.04 -20.50 4.30
C GLU A 85 -7.74 -21.14 4.79
N ALA A 86 -6.63 -20.39 4.80
CA ALA A 86 -5.35 -20.87 5.27
C ALA A 86 -5.37 -21.22 6.77
N ASN A 87 -6.02 -20.40 7.60
CA ASN A 87 -6.20 -20.69 9.02
C ASN A 87 -7.04 -21.94 9.26
N SER A 88 -8.13 -22.12 8.51
CA SER A 88 -8.95 -23.34 8.59
C SER A 88 -8.16 -24.59 8.20
N LYS A 89 -7.34 -24.52 7.14
CA LYS A 89 -6.43 -25.62 6.76
C LYS A 89 -5.40 -25.90 7.85
N LYS A 90 -4.81 -24.87 8.44
CA LYS A 90 -3.87 -25.01 9.58
C LYS A 90 -4.53 -25.75 10.74
N GLU A 91 -5.73 -25.35 11.14
CA GLU A 91 -6.50 -26.01 12.21
C GLU A 91 -6.81 -27.48 11.86
N GLN A 92 -7.20 -27.74 10.61
CA GLN A 92 -7.42 -29.11 10.12
C GLN A 92 -6.15 -29.97 10.21
N TYR A 93 -4.99 -29.44 9.81
CA TYR A 93 -3.71 -30.16 9.90
C TYR A 93 -3.31 -30.42 11.35
N ILE A 94 -3.52 -29.46 12.25
CA ILE A 94 -3.28 -29.65 13.69
C ILE A 94 -4.17 -30.75 14.25
N ALA A 95 -5.47 -30.74 13.91
CA ALA A 95 -6.40 -31.79 14.34
C ALA A 95 -5.99 -33.17 13.81
N ARG A 96 -5.57 -33.26 12.54
CA ARG A 96 -5.10 -34.51 11.93
C ARG A 96 -3.81 -35.02 12.58
N ALA A 97 -2.87 -34.14 12.87
CA ALA A 97 -1.63 -34.50 13.55
C ALA A 97 -1.91 -35.04 14.96
N LYS A 98 -2.78 -34.37 15.74
CA LYS A 98 -3.20 -34.85 17.06
C LYS A 98 -3.91 -36.21 17.01
N ALA A 99 -4.75 -36.44 16.00
CA ALA A 99 -5.42 -37.73 15.81
C ALA A 99 -4.42 -38.84 15.42
N ALA A 100 -3.46 -38.55 14.55
CA ALA A 100 -2.40 -39.47 14.18
C ALA A 100 -1.50 -39.81 15.38
N GLU A 101 -1.11 -38.80 16.18
CA GLU A 101 -0.33 -39.00 17.41
C GLU A 101 -1.09 -39.87 18.42
N SER A 102 -2.39 -39.62 18.62
CA SER A 102 -3.23 -40.45 19.49
C SER A 102 -3.32 -41.89 18.98
N THR A 103 -3.52 -42.08 17.68
CA THR A 103 -3.58 -43.42 17.05
C THR A 103 -2.24 -44.14 17.17
N GLN A 104 -1.13 -43.45 16.97
CA GLN A 104 0.22 -44.00 17.16
C GLN A 104 0.42 -44.43 18.61
N LYS A 105 0.10 -43.56 19.58
CA LYS A 105 0.16 -43.91 21.01
C LYS A 105 -0.69 -45.13 21.35
N ILE A 106 -1.92 -45.22 20.84
CA ILE A 106 -2.79 -46.39 21.03
C ILE A 106 -2.17 -47.65 20.41
N ASN A 107 -1.62 -47.54 19.20
CA ASN A 107 -0.96 -48.67 18.52
C ASN A 107 0.32 -49.11 19.24
N ASP A 108 1.13 -48.19 19.76
CA ASP A 108 2.31 -48.48 20.56
C ASP A 108 1.93 -49.19 21.86
N MET A 109 0.85 -48.74 22.52
CA MET A 109 0.28 -49.40 23.70
C MET A 109 -0.27 -50.79 23.37
N LEU A 110 -1.00 -50.94 22.27
CA LEU A 110 -1.58 -52.22 21.85
C LEU A 110 -0.49 -53.21 21.41
N SER A 111 0.52 -52.75 20.67
CA SER A 111 1.71 -53.52 20.30
C SER A 111 2.47 -54.00 21.55
N GLY A 112 2.58 -53.13 22.56
CA GLY A 112 3.09 -53.50 23.89
C GLY A 112 2.22 -54.51 24.65
N MET A 113 0.95 -54.67 24.28
CA MET A 113 0.00 -55.59 24.95
C MET A 113 -0.19 -56.92 24.21
N THR A 114 -0.06 -56.96 22.88
CA THR A 114 -0.28 -58.16 22.06
C THR A 114 0.97 -59.03 21.84
N GLY A 115 2.15 -58.59 22.28
CA GLY A 115 3.40 -59.34 22.10
C GLY A 115 4.18 -59.51 23.40
N MET A 116 4.05 -60.70 24.01
CA MET A 116 4.95 -61.30 25.02
C MET A 116 4.64 -60.99 26.50
N THR A 117 4.26 -62.05 27.22
CA THR A 117 4.42 -62.30 28.66
C THR A 117 4.76 -61.09 29.55
N SER A 118 3.84 -60.77 30.47
CA SER A 118 3.89 -59.65 31.44
C SER A 118 5.22 -59.38 32.18
N MET A 119 6.15 -60.33 32.18
CA MET A 119 7.46 -60.21 32.83
C MET A 119 8.52 -59.50 31.96
N ASP A 120 8.46 -59.63 30.63
CA ASP A 120 9.39 -58.95 29.71
C ASP A 120 9.06 -57.46 29.56
N ALA A 121 7.78 -57.10 29.68
CA ALA A 121 7.34 -55.71 29.73
C ALA A 121 7.83 -54.99 31.00
N PHE A 122 7.86 -55.68 32.14
CA PHE A 122 8.43 -55.17 33.38
C PHE A 122 9.93 -54.91 33.24
N LYS A 123 10.67 -55.85 32.65
CA LYS A 123 12.12 -55.75 32.48
C LYS A 123 12.55 -54.60 31.56
N ARG A 124 11.77 -54.33 30.51
CA ARG A 124 12.00 -53.19 29.61
C ARG A 124 11.59 -51.86 30.22
N MET A 125 10.58 -51.84 31.08
CA MET A 125 10.23 -50.65 31.85
C MET A 125 11.29 -50.37 32.92
N GLU A 126 11.84 -51.39 33.56
CA GLU A 126 12.97 -51.31 34.50
C GLU A 126 14.23 -50.77 33.80
N GLU A 127 14.64 -51.35 32.66
CA GLU A 127 15.76 -50.82 31.86
C GLU A 127 15.51 -49.38 31.35
N LYS A 128 14.27 -49.03 31.01
CA LYS A 128 13.93 -47.69 30.51
C LYS A 128 13.86 -46.66 31.64
N VAL A 129 13.46 -47.06 32.85
CA VAL A 129 13.53 -46.24 34.05
C VAL A 129 14.97 -46.07 34.49
N GLU A 130 15.78 -47.13 34.51
CA GLU A 130 17.22 -47.06 34.81
C GLU A 130 17.96 -46.17 33.79
N ALA A 131 17.64 -46.28 32.50
CA ALA A 131 18.20 -45.41 31.47
C ALA A 131 17.71 -43.95 31.58
N LEU A 132 16.47 -43.72 32.04
CA LEU A 132 15.93 -42.37 32.28
C LEU A 132 16.50 -41.76 33.56
N GLU A 133 16.77 -42.56 34.60
CA GLU A 133 17.44 -42.13 35.83
C GLU A 133 18.90 -41.79 35.55
N ALA A 134 19.61 -42.62 34.77
CA ALA A 134 20.97 -42.33 34.32
C ALA A 134 21.02 -41.11 33.38
N ALA A 135 20.05 -40.96 32.48
CA ALA A 135 19.96 -39.78 31.61
C ALA A 135 19.55 -38.51 32.38
N ALA A 136 18.71 -38.63 33.41
CA ALA A 136 18.35 -37.53 34.28
C ALA A 136 19.55 -37.07 35.12
N GLU A 137 20.33 -38.00 35.68
CA GLU A 137 21.61 -37.71 36.34
C GLU A 137 22.61 -37.04 35.37
N ALA A 138 22.78 -37.58 34.17
CA ALA A 138 23.65 -36.98 33.15
C ALA A 138 23.16 -35.61 32.67
N SER A 139 21.84 -35.40 32.58
CA SER A 139 21.26 -34.11 32.19
C SER A 139 21.33 -33.06 33.32
N ALA A 140 21.24 -33.49 34.58
CA ALA A 140 21.47 -32.62 35.73
C ALA A 140 22.94 -32.20 35.80
N GLU A 141 23.87 -33.09 35.45
CA GLU A 141 25.30 -32.79 35.33
C GLU A 141 25.62 -31.92 34.10
N MET A 142 24.90 -32.11 32.98
CA MET A 142 25.05 -31.31 31.76
C MET A 142 24.42 -29.91 31.88
N THR A 143 23.33 -29.75 32.63
CA THR A 143 22.71 -28.43 32.87
C THR A 143 23.64 -27.52 33.67
N LEU A 144 24.45 -28.10 34.58
CA LEU A 144 25.52 -27.37 35.27
C LEU A 144 26.68 -26.96 34.34
N MET A 145 26.81 -27.59 33.17
CA MET A 145 27.82 -27.27 32.15
C MET A 145 27.28 -26.36 31.02
N GLU A 146 25.97 -26.38 30.76
CA GLU A 146 25.30 -25.59 29.71
C GLU A 146 25.13 -24.11 30.07
N GLU A 147 25.04 -23.77 31.36
CA GLU A 147 24.97 -22.36 31.81
C GLU A 147 26.27 -21.58 31.52
N ASP A 148 27.42 -22.25 31.45
CA ASP A 148 28.72 -21.61 31.12
C ASP A 148 28.95 -21.45 29.60
N LEU A 149 28.38 -22.33 28.77
CA LEU A 149 28.62 -22.35 27.32
C LEU A 149 27.62 -21.49 26.52
N LEU A 150 26.38 -21.35 26.99
CA LEU A 150 25.30 -20.65 26.28
C LEU A 150 25.49 -19.12 26.25
N LEU A 151 26.28 -18.55 27.16
CA LEU A 151 26.63 -17.13 27.16
C LEU A 151 27.61 -16.77 26.03
N SER A 152 28.45 -17.73 25.60
CA SER A 152 29.52 -17.51 24.60
C SER A 152 29.02 -17.56 23.15
N SER A 153 28.06 -18.43 22.83
CA SER A 153 27.56 -18.63 21.46
C SER A 153 26.63 -17.52 20.98
N SER A 154 25.78 -16.99 21.85
CA SER A 154 24.85 -15.89 21.53
C SER A 154 25.58 -14.60 21.13
N LYS A 155 26.77 -14.38 21.71
CA LYS A 155 27.61 -13.21 21.42
C LYS A 155 28.23 -13.27 20.00
N LEU A 156 28.61 -14.47 19.54
CA LEU A 156 29.22 -14.71 18.23
C LEU A 156 28.23 -14.60 17.06
N GLU A 157 26.95 -14.93 17.27
CA GLU A 157 25.93 -14.79 16.21
C GLU A 157 25.52 -13.33 15.98
N LEU A 158 25.57 -12.49 17.02
CA LEU A 158 25.23 -11.07 16.93
C LEU A 158 26.28 -10.32 16.09
N ASP A 159 27.57 -10.56 16.35
CA ASP A 159 28.68 -9.93 15.62
C ASP A 159 28.67 -10.28 14.12
N ARG A 160 28.27 -11.52 13.78
CA ARG A 160 28.17 -11.97 12.38
C ARG A 160 27.08 -11.24 11.59
N LYS A 161 25.97 -10.88 12.25
CA LYS A 161 24.85 -10.17 11.62
C LYS A 161 25.16 -8.69 11.38
N PHE A 162 25.96 -8.05 12.25
CA PHE A 162 26.38 -6.67 12.04
C PHE A 162 27.35 -6.53 10.87
N MET A 163 28.30 -7.46 10.72
CA MET A 163 29.27 -7.41 9.62
C MET A 163 28.64 -7.56 8.22
N LEU A 164 27.54 -8.31 8.13
CA LEU A 164 26.78 -8.48 6.89
C LEU A 164 25.97 -7.23 6.51
N PHE A 165 25.65 -6.37 7.48
CA PHE A 165 24.90 -5.14 7.26
C PHE A 165 25.78 -3.92 6.97
N GLU A 166 27.00 -3.89 7.50
CA GLU A 166 27.99 -2.85 7.20
C GLU A 166 28.63 -2.97 5.81
N SER A 167 28.20 -3.93 5.02
CA SER A 167 28.57 -4.10 3.61
C SER A 167 27.30 -4.17 2.75
N SER A 168 26.32 -3.26 2.85
CA SER A 168 26.45 -1.81 2.58
C SER A 168 27.41 -1.49 1.41
N ALA A 169 27.52 -2.21 0.28
CA ALA A 169 26.52 -2.57 -0.75
C ALA A 169 25.48 -1.49 -1.07
N ALA A 170 24.84 -0.92 -0.05
CA ALA A 170 23.99 0.25 -0.16
C ALA A 170 24.71 1.48 -0.74
N VAL A 171 26.03 1.58 -0.57
CA VAL A 171 26.79 2.76 -1.00
C VAL A 171 27.07 2.75 -2.50
N ASP A 172 27.32 1.60 -3.11
CA ASP A 172 27.72 1.53 -4.53
C ASP A 172 26.53 1.67 -5.49
N ASP A 173 25.33 1.28 -5.08
CA ASP A 173 24.14 1.36 -5.93
C ASP A 173 23.58 2.78 -6.05
N GLU A 174 23.74 3.61 -5.01
CA GLU A 174 23.30 5.01 -5.04
C GLU A 174 24.17 5.86 -5.97
N LEU A 175 25.48 5.60 -5.97
CA LEU A 175 26.45 6.30 -6.82
C LEU A 175 26.19 6.07 -8.33
N LYS A 176 25.64 4.91 -8.68
CA LYS A 176 25.34 4.56 -10.08
C LYS A 176 24.09 5.28 -10.61
N LYS A 177 23.07 5.48 -9.76
CA LYS A 177 21.86 6.22 -10.15
C LYS A 177 22.12 7.71 -10.38
N MET A 178 23.01 8.31 -9.60
CA MET A 178 23.33 9.74 -9.72
C MET A 178 23.97 10.09 -11.07
N LYS A 179 24.78 9.19 -11.63
CA LYS A 179 25.38 9.35 -12.95
C LYS A 179 24.37 9.31 -14.10
N GLN A 180 23.24 8.63 -13.94
CA GLN A 180 22.27 8.44 -15.01
C GLN A 180 21.34 9.65 -15.17
N ASN A 181 20.95 10.28 -14.05
CA ASN A 181 20.08 11.45 -14.09
C ASN A 181 20.74 12.70 -14.70
N LEU A 182 22.06 12.82 -14.61
CA LEU A 182 22.78 13.96 -15.20
C LEU A 182 22.89 13.88 -16.73
N LEU A 183 22.68 12.70 -17.33
CA LEU A 183 22.79 12.50 -18.78
C LEU A 183 21.46 12.72 -19.51
N SER A 184 20.31 12.77 -18.82
CA SER A 184 18.98 12.93 -19.44
C SER A 184 18.47 14.38 -19.53
N GLU A 185 19.14 15.35 -18.90
CA GLU A 185 18.63 16.73 -18.77
C GLU A 185 19.09 17.72 -19.87
N SER A 186 19.75 17.24 -20.94
CA SER A 186 20.14 18.11 -22.05
C SER A 186 19.80 17.50 -23.40
N PHE A 187 18.56 17.68 -23.90
CA PHE A 187 18.21 17.81 -25.33
C PHE A 187 16.74 18.28 -25.53
N HIS A 188 16.57 19.56 -25.94
CA HIS A 188 15.58 20.24 -26.84
C HIS A 188 14.31 19.48 -27.36
N THR A 189 13.12 20.05 -27.66
CA THR A 189 12.71 21.31 -28.35
C THR A 189 11.15 21.49 -28.42
N LYS A 190 10.66 22.75 -28.36
CA LYS A 190 9.56 23.49 -29.09
C LYS A 190 8.07 23.03 -29.24
N VAL A 191 7.21 24.08 -29.29
CA VAL A 191 5.72 24.27 -29.23
C VAL A 191 5.01 24.06 -30.60
N PRO A 192 3.66 23.82 -30.66
CA PRO A 192 2.66 24.86 -31.04
C PRO A 192 1.31 24.74 -30.26
N GLU A 193 0.57 25.79 -29.85
CA GLU A 193 -0.21 26.81 -30.61
C GLU A 193 -1.54 26.27 -31.20
N ASN A 194 -2.64 26.26 -30.42
CA ASN A 194 -4.03 26.32 -30.91
C ASN A 194 -5.06 26.49 -29.75
N TYR A 195 -5.55 27.71 -29.46
CA TYR A 195 -6.62 27.96 -28.45
C TYR A 195 -7.66 29.03 -28.86
N GLU A 196 -7.72 29.46 -30.14
CA GLU A 196 -8.58 30.60 -30.52
C GLU A 196 -10.06 30.26 -30.78
N SER A 197 -10.42 28.99 -31.01
CA SER A 197 -11.78 28.63 -31.47
C SER A 197 -12.84 28.50 -30.37
N SER A 198 -12.44 28.24 -29.13
CA SER A 198 -13.36 28.01 -27.99
C SER A 198 -13.84 29.34 -27.40
N ALA A 199 -12.90 30.29 -27.26
CA ALA A 199 -13.18 31.62 -26.73
C ALA A 199 -14.13 32.44 -27.62
N GLU A 200 -14.04 32.32 -28.95
CA GLU A 200 -14.94 33.04 -29.87
C GLU A 200 -16.40 32.58 -29.79
N PHE A 201 -16.65 31.29 -29.61
CA PHE A 201 -18.01 30.74 -29.54
C PHE A 201 -18.74 31.21 -28.26
N GLU A 202 -18.04 31.24 -27.13
CA GLU A 202 -18.59 31.72 -25.86
C GLU A 202 -18.85 33.24 -25.87
N LEU A 203 -18.04 34.02 -26.60
CA LEU A 203 -18.26 35.46 -26.78
C LEU A 203 -19.55 35.76 -27.55
N GLU A 204 -19.87 34.96 -28.56
CA GLU A 204 -21.10 35.12 -29.35
C GLU A 204 -22.35 34.82 -28.50
N ILE A 205 -22.29 33.78 -27.65
CA ILE A 205 -23.38 33.44 -26.71
C ILE A 205 -23.60 34.58 -25.71
N MET A 206 -22.54 35.24 -25.23
CA MET A 206 -22.68 36.35 -24.29
C MET A 206 -23.16 37.64 -24.95
N ARG A 207 -22.71 37.92 -26.19
CA ARG A 207 -23.20 39.08 -26.96
C ARG A 207 -24.71 38.99 -27.21
N ASN A 208 -25.19 37.81 -27.61
CA ASN A 208 -26.62 37.61 -27.87
C ASN A 208 -27.48 37.76 -26.60
N LYS A 209 -27.00 37.28 -25.44
CA LYS A 209 -27.70 37.49 -24.15
C LYS A 209 -27.78 38.96 -23.73
N ILE A 210 -26.80 39.79 -24.10
CA ILE A 210 -26.81 41.23 -23.78
C ILE A 210 -27.74 41.99 -24.75
N CYS A 211 -27.83 41.58 -26.02
CA CYS A 211 -28.76 42.16 -26.98
C CYS A 211 -30.24 41.86 -26.64
N ASP A 212 -30.54 40.71 -26.03
CA ASP A 212 -31.91 40.38 -25.61
C ASP A 212 -32.38 41.27 -24.44
N ASP A 213 -31.48 41.67 -23.53
CA ASP A 213 -31.80 42.52 -22.37
C ASP A 213 -32.01 44.01 -22.74
N GLU A 214 -31.50 44.49 -23.89
CA GLU A 214 -31.76 45.86 -24.38
C GLU A 214 -33.11 46.00 -25.13
N SER A 215 -33.84 44.90 -25.36
CA SER A 215 -35.14 44.92 -26.05
C SER A 215 -36.36 45.14 -25.12
N PHE A 216 -36.15 45.30 -23.81
CA PHE A 216 -37.23 45.47 -22.82
C PHE A 216 -37.23 46.82 -22.08
N SER A 217 -36.62 47.86 -22.67
CA SER A 217 -36.66 49.22 -22.12
C SER A 217 -36.97 50.28 -23.19
N ILE A 218 -38.16 50.20 -23.76
CA ILE A 218 -38.96 51.35 -24.22
C ILE A 218 -40.40 51.12 -23.79
#